data_AF-A0A7X0SGJ6-F1
#
_entry.id   AF-A0A7X0SGJ6-F1
#
_cell.length_a   1.000
_cell.length_b   1.000
_cell.length_c   1.000
_cell.angle_alpha   90.00
_cell.angle_beta   90.00
_cell.angle_gamma   90.00
#
_symmetry.space_group_name_H-M   'P 1'
#
loop_
_entity.id
_entity.type
_entity.pdbx_description
1 polymer ?
#
loop_
_entity_poly.entity_id
_entity_poly.type
_entity_poly.pdbx_seq_one_letter_code
_entity_poly.pdbx_strand_id
1 'polypeptide(L)' 'MTKQYAIDLAKKMYRDNNRSYFVVQDPDSNEFRIAEKEEVVRDRLNRYVVFSIETDE' A
#
# COMPACT_ATOMS: atom_id res chain seq x y z
N MET A 1 -8.09 -6.18 -8.94
CA MET A 1 -8.46 -4.88 -8.32
C MET A 1 -7.89 -3.75 -9.18
N THR A 2 -8.55 -2.60 -9.34
CA THR A 2 -7.95 -1.47 -10.10
C THR A 2 -7.00 -0.67 -9.21
N LYS A 3 -6.00 -0.01 -9.82
CA LYS A 3 -5.07 0.88 -9.09
C LYS A 3 -5.81 1.93 -8.26
N GLN A 4 -6.79 2.59 -8.88
CA GLN A 4 -7.57 3.65 -8.23
C GLN A 4 -8.34 3.12 -7.01
N TYR A 5 -8.99 1.96 -7.15
CA TYR A 5 -9.71 1.35 -6.04
C TYR A 5 -8.78 0.97 -4.88
N ALA A 6 -7.58 0.44 -5.16
CA ALA A 6 -6.61 0.11 -4.12
C ALA A 6 -6.13 1.36 -3.36
N ILE A 7 -5.93 2.48 -4.07
CA ILE A 7 -5.58 3.77 -3.47
C ILE A 7 -6.71 4.28 -2.56
N ASP A 8 -7.95 4.24 -3.04
CA ASP A 8 -9.10 4.72 -2.27
C ASP A 8 -9.32 3.89 -1.00
N LEU A 9 -9.09 2.58 -1.08
CA LEU A 9 -9.13 1.69 0.07
C LEU A 9 -7.98 1.96 1.05
N ALA A 10 -6.76 2.18 0.57
CA ALA A 10 -5.62 2.56 1.43
C ALA A 10 -5.90 3.87 2.19
N LYS A 11 -6.47 4.88 1.53
CA LYS A 11 -6.90 6.13 2.17
C LYS A 11 -8.01 5.91 3.21
N LYS A 12 -8.95 4.99 2.96
CA LYS A 12 -9.97 4.63 3.95
C LYS A 12 -9.32 4.00 5.18
N MET A 13 -8.45 2.99 4.99
CA MET A 13 -7.75 2.32 6.08
C MET A 13 -6.89 3.29 6.90
N TYR A 14 -6.19 4.22 6.23
CA TYR A 14 -5.44 5.29 6.89
C TYR A 14 -6.33 6.13 7.80
N ARG A 15 -7.49 6.60 7.31
CA ARG A 15 -8.43 7.39 8.11
C ARG A 15 -8.99 6.61 9.30
N ASP A 16 -9.24 5.32 9.12
CA ASP A 16 -9.88 4.49 10.13
C ASP A 16 -8.89 4.08 11.25
N ASN A 17 -7.59 3.92 10.93
CA ASN A 17 -6.60 3.35 11.86
C ASN A 17 -5.43 4.28 12.21
N ASN A 18 -5.25 5.38 11.47
CA ASN A 18 -4.11 6.29 11.59
C ASN A 18 -2.76 5.56 11.55
N ARG A 19 -2.58 4.67 10.57
CA ARG A 19 -1.37 3.87 10.33
C ARG A 19 -0.89 4.05 8.89
N SER A 20 0.40 3.82 8.66
CA SER A 20 1.00 3.90 7.32
C SER A 20 0.60 2.72 6.43
N TYR A 21 0.09 3.01 5.23
CA TYR A 21 -0.35 2.01 4.24
C TYR A 21 0.27 2.26 2.86
N PHE A 22 0.55 1.18 2.15
CA PHE A 22 1.24 1.18 0.86
C PHE A 22 0.43 0.37 -0.15
N VAL A 23 0.28 0.89 -1.35
CA VAL A 23 -0.28 0.14 -2.48
C VAL A 23 0.88 -0.43 -3.28
N VAL A 24 0.93 -1.75 -3.38
CA VAL A 24 1.96 -2.51 -4.07
C VAL A 24 1.37 -3.14 -5.32
N GLN A 25 2.07 -3.03 -6.44
CA GLN A 25 1.74 -3.72 -7.68
C GLN A 25 2.55 -5.01 -7.78
N ASP A 26 1.86 -6.14 -7.90
CA ASP A 26 2.50 -7.41 -8.11
C ASP A 26 3.15 -7.46 -9.52
N PRO A 27 4.45 -7.76 -9.62
CA PRO A 27 5.16 -7.76 -10.89
C PRO A 27 4.74 -8.90 -11.82
N ASP A 28 4.25 -10.00 -11.28
CA ASP A 28 3.90 -11.21 -12.03
C ASP A 28 2.44 -11.21 -12.47
N SER A 29 1.55 -10.61 -11.66
CA SER A 29 0.10 -10.71 -11.86
C SER A 29 -0.59 -9.39 -12.22
N ASN A 30 0.15 -8.28 -12.26
CA ASN A 30 -0.38 -6.92 -12.51
C ASN A 30 -1.51 -6.51 -11.54
N GLU A 31 -1.59 -7.20 -10.40
CA GLU A 31 -2.59 -6.98 -9.37
C GLU A 31 -2.10 -5.92 -8.38
N PHE A 32 -3.04 -5.23 -7.73
CA PHE A 32 -2.74 -4.23 -6.70
C PHE A 32 -3.21 -4.76 -5.36
N ARG A 33 -2.33 -4.66 -4.36
CA ARG A 33 -2.63 -5.02 -2.98
C ARG A 33 -2.20 -3.91 -2.03
N ILE A 34 -2.80 -3.88 -0.84
CA ILE A 34 -2.43 -2.97 0.22
C ILE A 34 -1.54 -3.72 1.20
N ALA A 35 -0.43 -3.11 1.58
CA ALA A 35 0.53 -3.62 2.55
C ALA A 35 0.79 -2.57 3.63
N GLU A 36 1.12 -3.03 4.83
CA GLU A 36 1.56 -2.16 5.92
C GLU A 36 3.06 -1.89 5.83
N LYS A 37 3.54 -0.85 6.53
CA LYS A 37 4.98 -0.47 6.56
C LYS A 37 5.88 -1.66 6.89
N GLU A 38 5.51 -2.44 7.90
CA GLU A 38 6.30 -3.60 8.35
C GLU A 38 6.43 -4.67 7.27
N GLU A 39 5.36 -4.93 6.53
CA GLU A 39 5.35 -5.89 5.42
C GLU A 39 6.22 -5.40 4.26
N VAL A 40 6.09 -4.12 3.90
CA VAL A 40 6.88 -3.53 2.81
C VAL A 40 8.38 -3.60 3.11
N VAL A 41 8.79 -3.33 4.35
CA VAL A 41 10.18 -3.41 4.79
C VAL A 41 10.67 -4.86 4.83
N ARG A 42 9.90 -5.76 5.43
CA ARG A 42 10.25 -7.18 5.58
C ARG A 42 10.44 -7.86 4.22
N ASP A 43 9.50 -7.62 3.31
CA ASP A 43 9.44 -8.31 2.01
C ASP A 43 10.11 -7.50 0.90
N ARG A 44 10.76 -6.38 1.25
CA ARG A 44 11.51 -5.48 0.35
C ARG A 44 10.68 -5.01 -0.86
N LEU A 45 9.44 -4.63 -0.60
CA LEU A 45 8.45 -4.31 -1.63
C LEU A 45 8.54 -2.88 -2.15
N ASN A 46 9.44 -2.03 -1.62
CA ASN A 46 9.58 -0.62 -2.00
C ASN A 46 9.60 -0.38 -3.52
N ARG A 47 10.28 -1.24 -4.28
CA ARG A 47 10.39 -1.15 -5.75
C ARG A 47 9.06 -1.36 -6.50
N TYR A 48 8.06 -1.91 -5.82
CA TYR A 48 6.75 -2.24 -6.36
C TYR A 48 5.65 -1.34 -5.79
N VAL A 49 6.00 -0.38 -4.94
CA VAL A 49 5.05 0.58 -4.38
C VAL A 49 4.65 1.59 -5.46
N VAL A 50 3.34 1.74 -5.67
CA VAL A 50 2.77 2.70 -6.63
C VAL A 50 2.06 3.87 -5.96
N PHE A 51 1.81 3.79 -4.65
CA PHE A 51 1.25 4.84 -3.81
C PHE A 51 1.55 4.52 -2.33
N SER A 52 1.86 5.52 -1.52
CA SER A 52 1.95 5.40 -0.06
C SER A 52 1.19 6.53 0.62
N ILE A 53 0.68 6.25 1.81
CA ILE A 53 0.19 7.24 2.76
C ILE A 53 0.79 6.90 4.12
N GLU A 54 1.53 7.85 4.68
CA GLU A 54 2.39 7.61 5.84
C GLU A 54 2.01 8.58 6.96
N THR A 55 2.18 8.11 8.19
CA THR A 55 2.11 8.91 9.40
C THR A 55 3.49 9.55 9.65
N ASP A 56 3.52 10.81 10.14
CA ASP A 56 4.74 11.61 10.41
C ASP A 56 5.60 11.09 11.59
N GLU A 57 5.64 9.78 11.85
CA GLU A 57 6.45 9.19 12.93
C GLU A 57 7.96 9.37 12.75
#